data_AF-A0A7S9CUR3-F1
#
_entry.id   AF-A0A7S9CUR3-F1
#
_cell.length_a   1.000
_cell.length_b   1.000
_cell.length_c   1.000
_cell.angle_alpha   90.00
_cell.angle_beta   90.00
_cell.angle_gamma   90.00
#
_symmetry.space_group_name_H-M   'P 1'
#
loop_
_entity.id
_entity.type
_entity.pdbx_description
1 polymer ?
#
loop_
_entity_poly.entity_id
_entity_poly.type
_entity_poly.pdbx_seq_one_letter_code
_entity_poly.pdbx_strand_id
1 'polypeptide(L)'
;MLHAHSRTLAVVALLGFCASAGAQESCPELARLNADAEAALKKASRLAAQDRCDAYVHYSVAWADLARYARDHREPCGISAASLSDIDKGHRRAVTEREDACGGLRRNPALLQGRTFPPEIIRR
;
A
#
# COMPACT_ATOMS: atom_id res chain seq x y z
N MET A 1 21.47 13.66 55.17
CA MET A 1 20.14 14.06 54.67
C MET A 1 20.03 13.63 53.22
N LEU A 2 18.96 12.91 52.89
CA LEU A 2 18.81 12.02 51.73
C LEU A 2 18.82 12.76 50.38
N HIS A 3 19.50 12.16 49.41
CA HIS A 3 19.45 12.51 47.99
C HIS A 3 18.04 12.29 47.43
N ALA A 4 17.37 13.36 46.99
CA ALA A 4 16.14 13.28 46.23
C ALA A 4 16.47 13.17 44.72
N HIS A 5 16.78 11.95 44.26
CA HIS A 5 16.82 11.67 42.84
C HIS A 5 15.38 11.49 42.33
N SER A 6 14.88 12.52 41.65
CA SER A 6 13.62 12.47 40.90
C SER A 6 13.71 11.40 39.82
N ARG A 7 13.01 10.27 40.05
CA ARG A 7 12.90 9.17 39.10
C ARG A 7 11.85 9.51 38.05
N THR A 8 12.25 10.06 36.92
CA THR A 8 11.39 10.10 35.73
C THR A 8 11.47 8.75 35.04
N LEU A 9 10.42 7.94 35.20
CA LEU A 9 10.25 6.66 34.51
C LEU A 9 10.03 6.93 33.02
N ALA A 10 11.09 6.77 32.22
CA ALA A 10 10.95 6.67 30.78
C ALA A 10 10.32 5.32 30.43
N VAL A 11 9.02 5.30 30.16
CA VAL A 11 8.34 4.14 29.58
C VAL A 11 8.74 4.05 28.12
N VAL A 12 9.82 3.34 27.84
CA VAL A 12 10.15 2.93 26.48
C VAL A 12 9.24 1.76 26.14
N ALA A 13 8.11 2.05 25.49
CA ALA A 13 7.29 1.03 24.85
C ALA A 13 8.04 0.53 23.61
N LEU A 14 8.96 -0.41 23.79
CA LEU A 14 9.46 -1.25 22.71
C LEU A 14 8.31 -2.19 22.32
N LEU A 15 7.47 -1.72 21.40
CA LEU A 15 6.62 -2.62 20.63
C LEU A 15 7.55 -3.49 19.80
N GLY A 16 7.86 -4.66 20.37
CA GLY A 16 8.62 -5.72 19.73
C GLY A 16 7.87 -6.22 18.49
N PHE A 17 8.16 -5.60 17.35
CA PHE A 17 8.07 -6.29 16.08
C PHE A 17 9.38 -7.05 15.91
N CYS A 18 9.48 -8.21 16.55
CA CYS A 18 10.37 -9.25 16.05
C CYS A 18 9.76 -9.78 14.76
N ALA A 19 9.91 -9.01 13.67
CA ALA A 19 9.80 -9.57 12.34
C ALA A 19 10.88 -10.65 12.26
N SER A 20 10.46 -11.89 12.10
CA SER A 20 11.35 -13.01 11.81
C SER A 20 12.26 -12.63 10.64
N ALA A 21 13.53 -12.38 10.96
CA ALA A 21 14.56 -11.95 10.01
C ALA A 21 14.75 -12.89 8.82
N GLY A 22 14.18 -14.10 8.84
CA GLY A 22 14.23 -15.06 7.73
C GLY A 22 13.18 -14.87 6.62
N ALA A 23 12.09 -14.12 6.84
CA ALA A 23 11.08 -13.90 5.79
C ALA A 23 11.44 -12.72 4.86
N GLN A 24 12.20 -11.75 5.37
CA GLN A 24 12.69 -10.61 4.59
C GLN A 24 13.78 -11.04 3.58
N GLU A 25 14.50 -12.13 3.85
CA GLU A 25 15.62 -12.60 3.02
C GLU A 25 15.15 -13.46 1.81
N SER A 26 14.01 -14.15 1.93
CA SER A 26 13.52 -15.05 0.87
C SER A 26 12.77 -14.34 -0.26
N CYS A 27 12.22 -13.14 -0.01
CA CYS A 27 11.33 -12.46 -0.95
C CYS A 27 11.61 -10.97 -1.11
N PRO A 28 12.78 -10.60 -1.68
CA PRO A 28 13.13 -9.20 -1.92
C PRO A 28 12.14 -8.48 -2.85
N GLU A 29 11.50 -9.23 -3.75
CA GLU A 29 10.49 -8.71 -4.66
C GLU A 29 9.23 -8.21 -3.93
N LEU A 30 8.84 -8.87 -2.83
CA LEU A 30 7.71 -8.40 -2.00
C LEU A 30 8.00 -7.02 -1.42
N ALA A 31 9.22 -6.82 -0.91
CA ALA A 31 9.65 -5.54 -0.37
C ALA A 31 9.75 -4.46 -1.45
N ARG A 32 10.26 -4.82 -2.64
CA ARG A 32 10.33 -3.92 -3.80
C ARG A 32 8.93 -3.45 -4.23
N LEU A 33 7.99 -4.37 -4.40
CA LEU A 33 6.61 -4.06 -4.78
C LEU A 33 5.89 -3.20 -3.73
N ASN A 34 6.15 -3.45 -2.44
CA ASN A 34 5.61 -2.60 -1.38
C ASN A 34 6.18 -1.17 -1.45
N ALA A 35 7.49 -1.03 -1.63
CA ALA A 35 8.13 0.27 -1.80
C ALA A 35 7.61 1.03 -3.04
N ASP A 36 7.39 0.34 -4.15
CA ASP A 36 6.82 0.92 -5.37
C ASP A 36 5.39 1.43 -5.13
N ALA A 37 4.55 0.66 -4.43
CA ALA A 37 3.19 1.06 -4.08
C ALA A 37 3.18 2.31 -3.17
N GLU A 38 4.06 2.36 -2.17
CA GLU A 38 4.21 3.53 -1.29
C GLU A 38 4.74 4.76 -2.04
N ALA A 39 5.71 4.57 -2.94
CA ALA A 39 6.25 5.63 -3.77
C ALA A 39 5.18 6.21 -4.72
N ALA A 40 4.35 5.35 -5.31
CA ALA A 40 3.22 5.77 -6.15
C ALA A 40 2.22 6.63 -5.37
N LEU A 41 1.86 6.25 -4.13
CA LEU A 41 0.99 7.06 -3.26
C LEU A 41 1.60 8.41 -2.92
N LYS A 42 2.89 8.42 -2.56
CA LYS A 42 3.63 9.64 -2.24
C LYS A 42 3.69 10.60 -3.43
N LYS A 43 3.80 10.07 -4.64
CA LYS A 43 3.74 10.87 -5.87
C LYS A 43 2.32 11.39 -6.09
N ALA A 44 1.30 10.53 -6.04
CA ALA A 44 -0.09 10.89 -6.28
C ALA A 44 -0.61 11.95 -5.30
N SER A 45 -0.27 11.84 -4.01
CA SER A 45 -0.69 12.79 -2.96
C SER A 45 -0.14 14.21 -3.13
N ARG A 46 0.97 14.36 -3.87
CA ARG A 46 1.61 15.66 -4.13
C ARG A 46 1.09 16.38 -5.38
N LEU A 47 0.30 15.70 -6.21
CA LEU A 47 -0.20 16.26 -7.45
C LEU A 47 -1.45 17.12 -7.25
N ALA A 48 -1.64 18.07 -8.16
CA ALA A 48 -2.88 18.84 -8.29
C ALA A 48 -4.04 17.91 -8.66
N ALA A 49 -5.27 18.28 -8.29
CA ALA A 49 -6.45 17.44 -8.45
C ALA A 49 -6.65 16.91 -9.88
N GLN A 50 -6.30 17.70 -10.90
CA GLN A 50 -6.44 17.35 -12.32
C GLN A 50 -5.52 16.19 -12.74
N ASP A 51 -4.32 16.08 -12.14
CA ASP A 51 -3.32 15.06 -12.46
C ASP A 51 -3.40 13.84 -11.53
N ARG A 52 -4.26 13.88 -10.51
CA ARG A 52 -4.37 12.81 -9.52
C ARG A 52 -4.89 11.51 -10.13
N CYS A 53 -5.87 11.56 -11.04
CA CYS A 53 -6.48 10.34 -11.58
C CYS A 53 -5.42 9.38 -12.16
N ASP A 54 -4.54 9.86 -13.04
CA ASP A 54 -3.53 9.03 -13.68
C ASP A 54 -2.46 8.54 -12.68
N ALA A 55 -2.12 9.36 -11.67
CA ALA A 55 -1.21 8.92 -10.62
C ALA A 55 -1.84 7.87 -9.69
N TYR A 56 -3.13 7.99 -9.38
CA TYR A 56 -3.86 6.99 -8.61
C TYR A 56 -4.15 5.72 -9.43
N VAL A 57 -4.18 5.79 -10.77
CA VAL A 57 -4.13 4.61 -11.65
C VAL A 57 -2.86 3.80 -11.36
N HIS A 58 -1.68 4.42 -11.44
CA HIS A 58 -0.40 3.75 -11.16
C HIS A 58 -0.31 3.21 -9.74
N TYR A 59 -0.81 3.96 -8.75
CA TYR A 59 -0.90 3.50 -7.37
C TYR A 59 -1.78 2.26 -7.21
N SER A 60 -2.96 2.23 -7.86
CA SER A 60 -3.85 1.06 -7.82
C SER A 60 -3.21 -0.17 -8.47
N VAL A 61 -2.46 0.01 -9.56
CA VAL A 61 -1.75 -1.07 -10.26
C VAL A 61 -0.62 -1.62 -9.40
N ALA A 62 0.19 -0.77 -8.78
CA ALA A 62 1.28 -1.20 -7.91
C ALA A 62 0.77 -2.07 -6.74
N TRP A 63 -0.36 -1.70 -6.13
CA TRP A 63 -1.01 -2.53 -5.12
C TRP A 63 -1.60 -3.84 -5.70
N ALA A 64 -2.11 -3.83 -6.93
CA ALA A 64 -2.61 -5.04 -7.57
C ALA A 64 -1.48 -6.05 -7.82
N ASP A 65 -0.31 -5.57 -8.25
CA ASP A 65 0.87 -6.41 -8.46
C ASP A 65 1.44 -6.94 -7.15
N LEU A 66 1.52 -6.10 -6.11
CA LEU A 66 1.88 -6.55 -4.75
C LEU A 66 0.93 -7.63 -4.23
N ALA A 67 -0.39 -7.42 -4.36
CA ALA A 67 -1.39 -8.39 -3.91
C ALA A 67 -1.34 -9.69 -4.70
N ARG A 68 -1.07 -9.63 -6.00
CA ARG A 68 -0.87 -10.82 -6.85
C ARG A 68 0.38 -11.58 -6.39
N TYR A 69 1.53 -10.90 -6.29
CA TYR A 69 2.77 -11.52 -5.84
C TYR A 69 2.61 -12.17 -4.46
N ALA A 70 2.01 -11.47 -3.50
CA ALA A 70 1.81 -11.96 -2.14
C ALA A 70 0.90 -13.19 -2.06
N ARG A 71 -0.11 -13.31 -2.93
CA ARG A 71 -0.92 -14.53 -3.05
C ARG A 71 -0.12 -15.68 -3.65
N ASP A 72 0.55 -15.43 -4.77
CA ASP A 72 1.25 -16.44 -5.55
C ASP A 72 2.47 -16.99 -4.81
N HIS A 73 3.09 -16.16 -3.95
CA HIS A 73 4.29 -16.50 -3.19
C HIS A 73 4.03 -16.63 -1.69
N ARG A 74 2.77 -16.86 -1.29
CA ARG A 74 2.39 -16.91 0.13
C ARG A 74 3.23 -17.90 0.93
N GLU A 75 3.28 -19.15 0.47
CA GLU A 75 4.03 -20.23 1.12
C GLU A 75 5.55 -20.03 1.06
N PRO A 76 6.18 -19.79 -0.12
CA PRO A 76 7.64 -19.64 -0.19
C PRO A 76 8.16 -18.39 0.55
N CYS A 77 7.35 -17.32 0.64
CA CYS A 77 7.70 -16.12 1.39
C CYS A 77 7.29 -16.16 2.87
N GLY A 78 6.62 -17.22 3.33
CA GLY A 78 6.08 -17.29 4.70
C GLY A 78 5.09 -16.16 5.02
N ILE A 79 4.34 -15.69 4.03
CA ILE A 79 3.37 -14.59 4.20
C ILE A 79 2.19 -15.10 5.02
N SER A 80 2.01 -14.51 6.20
CA SER A 80 0.90 -14.85 7.08
C SER A 80 -0.45 -14.50 6.43
N ALA A 81 -1.53 -15.17 6.85
CA ALA A 81 -2.88 -14.82 6.40
C ALA A 81 -3.26 -13.37 6.78
N ALA A 82 -2.76 -12.88 7.93
CA ALA A 82 -2.97 -11.50 8.36
C ALA A 82 -2.27 -10.50 7.42
N SER A 83 -0.99 -10.73 7.10
CA SER A 83 -0.23 -9.91 6.16
C SER A 83 -0.88 -9.87 4.78
N LEU A 84 -1.37 -11.02 4.28
CA LEU A 84 -2.09 -11.08 3.02
C LEU A 84 -3.40 -10.28 3.06
N SER A 85 -4.15 -10.37 4.16
CA SER A 85 -5.38 -9.59 4.36
C SER A 85 -5.11 -8.07 4.38
N ASP A 86 -4.02 -7.65 5.01
CA ASP A 86 -3.60 -6.24 5.03
C ASP A 86 -3.21 -5.75 3.64
N ILE A 87 -2.50 -6.56 2.86
CA ILE A 87 -2.15 -6.26 1.46
C ILE A 87 -3.42 -6.11 0.61
N ASP A 88 -4.38 -7.03 0.76
CA ASP A 88 -5.65 -6.96 0.04
C ASP A 88 -6.49 -5.74 0.44
N LYS A 89 -6.44 -5.34 1.72
CA LYS A 89 -7.07 -4.10 2.20
C LYS A 89 -6.41 -2.87 1.58
N GLY A 90 -5.08 -2.87 1.47
CA GLY A 90 -4.32 -1.83 0.77
C GLY A 90 -4.73 -1.70 -0.69
N HIS A 91 -4.84 -2.82 -1.41
CA HIS A 91 -5.32 -2.82 -2.79
C HIS A 91 -6.76 -2.29 -2.93
N ARG A 92 -7.70 -2.73 -2.10
CA ARG A 92 -9.09 -2.19 -2.13
C ARG A 92 -9.14 -0.69 -1.87
N ARG A 93 -8.32 -0.20 -0.94
CA ARG A 93 -8.19 1.24 -0.67
C ARG A 93 -7.64 1.98 -1.88
N ALA A 94 -6.61 1.45 -2.54
CA ALA A 94 -6.01 2.08 -3.70
C ALA A 94 -6.97 2.18 -4.89
N VAL A 95 -7.82 1.16 -5.09
CA VAL A 95 -8.90 1.20 -6.09
C VAL A 95 -9.92 2.29 -5.75
N THR A 96 -10.34 2.39 -4.48
CA THR A 96 -11.30 3.42 -4.04
C THR A 96 -10.74 4.83 -4.24
N GLU A 97 -9.48 5.07 -3.83
CA GLU A 97 -8.85 6.38 -3.98
C GLU A 97 -8.64 6.77 -5.45
N ARG A 98 -8.37 5.80 -6.33
CA ARG A 98 -8.38 6.01 -7.78
C ARG A 98 -9.75 6.41 -8.28
N GLU A 99 -10.78 5.66 -7.92
CA GLU A 99 -12.14 5.97 -8.34
C GLU A 99 -12.50 7.41 -7.94
N ASP A 100 -12.24 7.79 -6.69
CA ASP A 100 -12.46 9.15 -6.19
C ASP A 100 -11.65 10.21 -6.95
N ALA A 101 -10.35 9.96 -7.18
CA ALA A 101 -9.47 10.86 -7.92
C ALA A 101 -9.89 11.04 -9.39
N CYS A 102 -10.51 10.02 -9.99
CA CYS A 102 -11.00 10.04 -11.37
C CYS A 102 -12.42 10.61 -11.51
N GLY A 103 -12.95 11.26 -10.48
CA GLY A 103 -14.29 11.87 -10.48
C GLY A 103 -15.36 11.02 -9.78
N GLY A 104 -14.97 9.92 -9.14
CA GLY A 104 -15.85 8.89 -8.63
C GLY A 104 -16.50 8.10 -9.76
N LEU A 105 -16.80 6.82 -9.54
CA LEU A 105 -17.66 6.00 -10.42
C LEU A 105 -19.08 6.59 -10.67
N ARG A 106 -19.38 7.78 -10.13
CA ARG A 106 -20.69 8.43 -10.17
C ARG A 106 -20.72 9.83 -10.79
N ARG A 107 -19.61 10.43 -11.24
CA ARG A 107 -19.68 11.74 -11.94
C ARG A 107 -19.17 11.62 -13.37
N ASN A 108 -20.12 11.35 -14.25
CA ASN A 108 -20.06 11.64 -15.68
C ASN A 108 -19.35 10.60 -16.58
N PRO A 109 -20.11 9.71 -17.26
CA PRO A 109 -19.60 8.78 -18.28
C PRO A 109 -18.80 9.46 -19.40
N ALA A 110 -18.99 10.76 -19.63
CA ALA A 110 -18.25 11.54 -20.62
C ALA A 110 -16.76 11.74 -20.25
N LEU A 111 -16.37 11.64 -18.96
CA LEU A 111 -14.96 11.73 -18.53
C LEU A 111 -14.20 10.39 -18.65
N LEU A 112 -14.93 9.30 -18.88
CA LEU A 112 -14.38 7.98 -19.19
C LEU A 112 -14.12 7.79 -20.70
N GLN A 113 -14.74 8.62 -21.55
CA GLN A 113 -14.51 8.59 -23.00
C GLN A 113 -13.14 9.19 -23.32
N GLY A 114 -12.12 8.32 -23.42
CA GLY A 114 -10.78 8.67 -23.88
C GLY A 114 -9.64 8.26 -22.94
N ARG A 115 -9.94 7.80 -21.72
CA ARG A 115 -8.89 7.26 -20.83
C ARG A 115 -8.71 5.78 -21.09
N THR A 116 -7.57 5.43 -21.68
CA THR A 116 -7.15 4.02 -21.79
C THR A 116 -6.62 3.62 -20.42
N PHE A 117 -7.43 2.90 -19.66
CA PHE A 117 -6.93 2.23 -18.46
C PHE A 117 -6.02 1.09 -18.89
N PRO A 118 -4.90 0.87 -18.20
CA PRO A 118 -4.08 -0.31 -18.41
C PRO A 118 -4.92 -1.60 -18.33
N PRO A 119 -4.60 -2.63 -19.13
CA PRO A 119 -5.41 -3.86 -19.23
C PRO A 119 -5.61 -4.58 -17.88
N GLU A 120 -4.71 -4.38 -16.93
CA GLU A 120 -4.79 -4.88 -15.55
C GLU A 120 -5.95 -4.29 -14.74
N ILE A 121 -6.58 -3.19 -15.19
CA ILE A 121 -7.74 -2.56 -14.53
C ILE A 121 -9.07 -3.09 -15.11
N ILE A 122 -9.05 -3.69 -16.30
CA ILE A 122 -10.26 -4.03 -17.07
C ILE A 122 -10.87 -5.37 -16.61
N ARG A 123 -10.14 -6.23 -15.88
CA ARG A 123 -10.68 -7.53 -15.44
C ARG A 123 -11.44 -7.39 -14.11
N ARG A 124 -12.76 -7.26 -14.22
CA ARG A 124 -13.73 -7.69 -13.20
C ARG A 124 -14.40 -8.98 -13.65
#